data_AF-A0A382ZY79-F1
#
_entry.id   AF-A0A382ZY79-F1
#
_cell.length_a   1.000
_cell.length_b   1.000
_cell.length_c   1.000
_cell.angle_alpha   90.00
_cell.angle_beta   90.00
_cell.angle_gamma   90.00
#
_symmetry.space_group_name_H-M   'P 1'
#
loop_
_entity.id
_entity.type
_entity.pdbx_description
1 polymer ?
#
loop_
_entity_poly.entity_id
_entity_poly.type
_entity_poly.pdbx_seq_one_letter_code
_entity_poly.pdbx_strand_id
1 'polypeptide(L)'
;MRVTIPILFLLFSCSSGPAPEWVISQPKAQGYWFGKGMVKKPFYGDSIREETRSQALSEIAQQISVDISATFKNVVIEHNLSLDEMTESITKIRVENTLMLVENVDEYEGKEYYYFLARLSQSAYYKAIEKQRRNAVKTALGLLDKAESEFNIQSFSFLVEAMNEITPYMEIPIQEEYPSGSGKFINLYSYIKLLTNNFIDRLHLVPTQKSVEYKLGF
;
A
#
# COMPACT_ATOMS: atom_id res chain seq x y z
N MET A 1 -62.47 -22.62 -38.30
CA MET A 1 -61.07 -23.10 -38.48
C MET A 1 -60.20 -22.41 -37.45
N ARG A 2 -59.69 -23.13 -36.45
CA ARG A 2 -58.75 -22.61 -35.46
C ARG A 2 -57.34 -22.80 -36.00
N VAL A 3 -56.63 -21.70 -36.26
CA VAL A 3 -55.23 -21.71 -36.71
C VAL A 3 -54.37 -21.69 -35.45
N THR A 4 -53.78 -22.82 -35.10
CA THR A 4 -52.79 -22.93 -34.03
C THR A 4 -51.41 -22.60 -34.58
N ILE A 5 -50.83 -21.49 -34.11
CA ILE A 5 -49.44 -21.09 -34.38
C ILE A 5 -48.51 -21.97 -33.54
N PRO A 6 -47.50 -22.65 -34.12
CA PRO A 6 -46.51 -23.35 -33.32
C PRO A 6 -45.51 -22.33 -32.78
N ILE A 7 -45.47 -22.19 -31.46
CA ILE A 7 -44.40 -21.48 -30.75
C ILE A 7 -43.15 -22.37 -30.84
N LEU A 8 -42.21 -21.95 -31.69
CA LEU A 8 -40.89 -22.55 -31.82
C LEU A 8 -40.08 -22.22 -30.57
N PHE A 9 -39.95 -23.17 -29.65
CA PHE A 9 -39.01 -23.10 -28.53
C PHE A 9 -37.57 -23.09 -29.09
N LEU A 10 -36.95 -21.91 -29.14
CA LEU A 10 -35.52 -21.74 -29.31
C LEU A 10 -34.83 -22.31 -28.07
N LEU A 11 -34.30 -23.52 -28.18
CA LEU A 11 -33.38 -24.08 -27.20
C LEU A 11 -32.13 -23.21 -27.18
N PHE A 12 -31.93 -22.49 -26.08
CA PHE A 12 -30.66 -21.83 -25.76
C PHE A 12 -29.56 -22.89 -25.73
N SER A 13 -28.74 -22.96 -26.78
CA SER A 13 -27.51 -23.72 -26.78
C SER A 13 -26.56 -23.12 -25.74
N CYS A 14 -26.39 -23.80 -24.60
CA CYS A 14 -25.28 -23.55 -23.71
C CYS A 14 -24.02 -24.19 -24.32
N SER A 15 -23.35 -23.44 -25.20
CA SER A 15 -21.99 -23.76 -25.63
C SER A 15 -21.05 -22.86 -24.84
N SER A 16 -20.48 -23.40 -23.77
CA SER A 16 -19.25 -22.86 -23.20
C SER A 16 -18.19 -22.96 -24.29
N GLY A 17 -17.83 -21.83 -24.91
CA GLY A 17 -16.78 -21.77 -25.92
C GLY A 17 -15.45 -22.34 -25.39
N PRO A 18 -14.47 -22.60 -26.28
CA PRO A 18 -13.15 -23.08 -25.84
C PRO A 18 -12.56 -22.12 -24.81
N ALA A 19 -11.84 -22.68 -23.82
CA ALA A 19 -11.20 -21.88 -22.78
C ALA A 19 -10.26 -20.84 -23.43
N PRO A 20 -10.34 -19.56 -23.02
CA PRO A 20 -9.40 -18.55 -23.46
C PRO A 20 -7.95 -18.91 -23.11
N GLU A 21 -6.99 -18.44 -23.90
CA GLU A 21 -5.57 -18.72 -23.69
C GLU A 21 -5.07 -18.31 -22.29
N TRP A 22 -5.60 -17.20 -21.75
CA TRP A 22 -5.21 -16.69 -20.43
C TRP A 22 -5.58 -17.63 -19.27
N VAL A 23 -6.53 -18.54 -19.48
CA VAL A 23 -6.87 -19.59 -18.51
C VAL A 23 -5.69 -20.56 -18.37
N ILE A 24 -5.08 -20.92 -19.49
CA ILE A 24 -4.00 -21.92 -19.61
C ILE A 24 -2.65 -21.30 -19.25
N SER A 25 -2.35 -20.10 -19.75
CA SER A 25 -1.08 -19.41 -19.54
C SER A 25 -1.29 -18.01 -19.00
N GLN A 26 -0.45 -17.58 -18.05
CA GLN A 26 -0.53 -16.23 -17.50
C GLN A 26 -0.24 -15.18 -18.58
N PRO A 27 -1.12 -14.18 -18.77
CA PRO A 27 -0.85 -13.09 -19.69
C PRO A 27 0.44 -12.37 -19.33
N LYS A 28 1.25 -12.07 -20.35
CA LYS A 28 2.44 -11.24 -20.20
C LYS A 28 2.29 -10.05 -21.13
N ALA A 29 2.08 -8.87 -20.54
CA ALA A 29 2.15 -7.60 -21.25
C ALA A 29 3.05 -6.66 -20.46
N GLN A 30 4.00 -6.03 -21.14
CA GLN A 30 4.86 -5.03 -20.52
C GLN A 30 4.01 -3.88 -19.96
N GLY A 31 4.35 -3.40 -18.76
CA GLY A 31 3.64 -2.27 -18.14
C GLY A 31 2.38 -2.64 -17.37
N TYR A 32 2.09 -3.93 -17.19
CA TYR A 32 0.94 -4.42 -16.43
C TYR A 32 1.34 -5.51 -15.45
N TRP A 33 0.75 -5.47 -14.25
CA TRP A 33 0.61 -6.64 -13.40
C TRP A 33 -0.71 -7.33 -13.71
N PHE A 34 -0.71 -8.66 -13.74
CA PHE A 34 -1.91 -9.47 -13.98
C PHE A 34 -2.18 -10.37 -12.79
N GLY A 35 -3.45 -10.47 -12.40
CA GLY A 35 -3.91 -11.40 -11.37
C GLY A 35 -4.98 -12.32 -11.90
N LYS A 36 -4.90 -13.60 -11.55
CA LYS A 36 -5.85 -14.63 -11.96
C LYS A 36 -6.44 -15.32 -10.73
N GLY A 37 -7.75 -15.23 -10.59
CA GLY A 37 -8.52 -16.03 -9.64
C GLY A 37 -8.99 -17.33 -10.26
N MET A 38 -9.01 -18.41 -9.47
CA MET A 38 -9.52 -19.71 -9.89
C MET A 38 -10.18 -20.43 -8.73
N VAL A 39 -11.49 -20.68 -8.82
CA VAL A 39 -12.25 -21.40 -7.80
C VAL A 39 -12.93 -22.63 -8.39
N LYS A 40 -12.84 -23.75 -7.68
CA LYS A 40 -13.46 -25.03 -8.07
C LYS A 40 -14.96 -25.05 -7.75
N LYS A 41 -15.76 -25.71 -8.59
CA LYS A 41 -17.19 -25.95 -8.39
C LYS A 41 -17.48 -27.36 -7.82
N PRO A 42 -18.58 -27.56 -7.07
CA PRO A 42 -19.46 -26.52 -6.54
C PRO A 42 -18.73 -25.69 -5.46
N PHE A 43 -18.98 -24.38 -5.47
CA PHE A 43 -18.46 -23.47 -4.46
C PHE A 43 -19.56 -23.24 -3.40
N TYR A 44 -19.20 -23.37 -2.13
CA TYR A 44 -20.13 -23.30 -1.00
C TYR A 44 -20.00 -22.01 -0.17
N GLY A 45 -19.27 -21.01 -0.68
CA GLY A 45 -19.22 -19.66 -0.09
C GLY A 45 -20.23 -18.71 -0.72
N ASP A 46 -20.21 -17.45 -0.28
CA ASP A 46 -21.23 -16.45 -0.64
C ASP A 46 -21.24 -16.10 -2.14
N SER A 47 -20.06 -15.87 -2.74
CA SER A 47 -19.93 -15.52 -4.14
C SER A 47 -18.62 -16.03 -4.74
N ILE A 48 -18.71 -16.95 -5.69
CA ILE A 48 -17.56 -17.46 -6.45
C ILE A 48 -16.86 -16.34 -7.25
N ARG A 49 -17.61 -15.30 -7.63
CA ARG A 49 -17.10 -14.12 -8.33
C ARG A 49 -16.25 -13.26 -7.41
N GLU A 50 -16.73 -12.99 -6.20
CA GLU A 50 -15.96 -12.20 -5.22
C GLU A 50 -14.72 -12.96 -4.75
N GLU A 51 -14.82 -14.28 -4.56
CA GLU A 51 -13.66 -15.11 -4.19
C GLU A 51 -12.59 -15.11 -5.29
N THR A 52 -12.97 -15.33 -6.55
CA THR A 52 -12.01 -15.28 -7.67
C THR A 52 -11.45 -13.87 -7.87
N ARG A 53 -12.25 -12.82 -7.66
CA ARG A 53 -11.77 -11.44 -7.66
C ARG A 53 -10.73 -11.20 -6.56
N SER A 54 -11.00 -11.64 -5.34
CA SER A 54 -10.08 -11.54 -4.19
C SER A 54 -8.74 -12.22 -4.49
N GLN A 55 -8.77 -13.43 -5.06
CA GLN A 55 -7.56 -14.15 -5.46
C GLN A 55 -6.74 -13.39 -6.52
N ALA A 56 -7.39 -12.82 -7.54
CA ALA A 56 -6.70 -12.02 -8.54
C ALA A 56 -6.08 -10.75 -7.95
N LEU A 57 -6.79 -10.06 -7.04
CA LEU A 57 -6.26 -8.88 -6.35
C LEU A 57 -5.07 -9.25 -5.46
N SER A 58 -5.12 -10.39 -4.78
CA SER A 58 -4.01 -10.91 -3.97
C SER A 58 -2.76 -11.19 -4.81
N GLU A 59 -2.92 -11.78 -6.00
CA GLU A 59 -1.80 -12.04 -6.90
C GLU A 59 -1.17 -10.73 -7.44
N ILE A 60 -1.97 -9.69 -7.71
CA ILE A 60 -1.45 -8.36 -8.06
C ILE A 60 -0.71 -7.75 -6.87
N ALA A 61 -1.28 -7.84 -5.66
CA ALA A 61 -0.65 -7.33 -4.44
C ALA A 61 0.70 -8.00 -4.15
N GLN A 62 0.83 -9.31 -4.41
CA GLN A 62 2.10 -10.03 -4.28
C GLN A 62 3.16 -9.53 -5.27
N GLN A 63 2.78 -9.27 -6.52
CA GLN A 63 3.69 -8.68 -7.50
C GLN A 63 4.15 -7.28 -7.09
N ILE A 64 3.23 -6.44 -6.61
CA ILE A 64 3.56 -5.11 -6.07
C ILE A 64 4.51 -5.23 -4.88
N SER A 65 4.28 -6.19 -3.97
CA SER A 65 5.15 -6.43 -2.81
C SER A 65 6.59 -6.77 -3.22
N VAL A 66 6.75 -7.61 -4.24
CA VAL A 66 8.07 -7.93 -4.82
C VAL A 66 8.75 -6.68 -5.37
N ASP A 67 8.02 -5.84 -6.10
CA ASP A 67 8.56 -4.60 -6.67
C ASP A 67 8.92 -3.57 -5.56
N ILE A 68 8.09 -3.42 -4.53
CA ILE A 68 8.38 -2.59 -3.35
C ILE A 68 9.64 -3.09 -2.65
N SER A 69 9.74 -4.40 -2.37
CA SER A 69 10.91 -5.02 -1.74
C SER A 69 12.20 -4.70 -2.51
N ALA A 70 12.14 -4.78 -3.85
CA ALA A 70 13.28 -4.48 -4.71
C ALA A 70 13.70 -3.01 -4.63
N THR A 71 12.73 -2.09 -4.63
CA THR A 71 12.99 -0.64 -4.60
C THR A 71 13.44 -0.12 -3.23
N PHE A 72 12.90 -0.65 -2.14
CA PHE A 72 13.20 -0.20 -0.76
C PHE A 72 14.48 -0.79 -0.17
N LYS A 73 15.10 -1.76 -0.83
CA LYS A 73 16.31 -2.44 -0.32
C LYS A 73 17.40 -1.47 0.12
N ASN A 74 17.65 -0.41 -0.65
CA ASN A 74 18.69 0.58 -0.31
C ASN A 74 18.30 1.42 0.92
N VAL A 75 17.06 1.90 0.98
CA VAL A 75 16.52 2.68 2.11
C VAL A 75 16.65 1.90 3.42
N VAL A 76 16.32 0.61 3.39
CA VAL A 76 16.41 -0.28 4.55
C VAL A 76 17.84 -0.41 5.05
N ILE A 77 18.80 -0.57 4.14
CA ILE A 77 20.23 -0.65 4.47
C ILE A 77 20.72 0.70 5.03
N GLU A 78 20.40 1.81 4.38
CA GLU A 78 20.85 3.15 4.76
C GLU A 78 20.33 3.60 6.13
N HIS A 79 19.13 3.15 6.50
CA HIS A 79 18.46 3.60 7.71
C HIS A 79 18.36 2.53 8.80
N ASN A 80 18.93 1.35 8.58
CA ASN A 80 18.93 0.20 9.50
C ASN A 80 17.50 -0.17 9.94
N LEU A 81 16.61 -0.35 8.97
CA LEU A 81 15.20 -0.68 9.17
C LEU A 81 14.95 -2.19 8.98
N SER A 82 13.77 -2.67 9.36
CA SER A 82 13.35 -4.05 9.08
C SER A 82 12.72 -4.14 7.69
N LEU A 83 13.31 -4.93 6.78
CA LEU A 83 12.81 -5.05 5.40
C LEU A 83 11.41 -5.66 5.36
N ASP A 84 11.17 -6.71 6.16
CA ASP A 84 9.93 -7.47 6.12
C ASP A 84 8.76 -6.64 6.68
N GLU A 85 8.93 -6.03 7.86
CA GLU A 85 7.91 -5.20 8.49
C GLU A 85 7.57 -3.97 7.64
N MET A 86 8.60 -3.34 7.05
CA MET A 86 8.42 -2.19 6.17
C MET A 86 7.68 -2.58 4.89
N THR A 87 8.10 -3.66 4.24
CA THR A 87 7.49 -4.12 2.98
C THR A 87 6.02 -4.46 3.18
N GLU A 88 5.68 -5.18 4.26
CA GLU A 88 4.30 -5.54 4.56
C GLU A 88 3.43 -4.29 4.78
N SER A 89 3.89 -3.37 5.64
CA SER A 89 3.17 -2.12 5.95
C SER A 89 2.95 -1.25 4.71
N ILE A 90 4.01 -1.05 3.91
CA ILE A 90 3.95 -0.22 2.70
C ILE A 90 3.09 -0.88 1.63
N THR A 91 3.23 -2.19 1.43
CA THR A 91 2.42 -2.94 0.46
C THR A 91 0.94 -2.78 0.80
N LYS A 92 0.57 -2.96 2.07
CA LYS A 92 -0.82 -2.79 2.51
C LYS A 92 -1.35 -1.39 2.17
N ILE A 93 -0.65 -0.34 2.59
CA ILE A 93 -1.04 1.06 2.33
C ILE A 93 -1.19 1.32 0.83
N ARG A 94 -0.21 0.91 0.02
CA ARG A 94 -0.21 1.19 -1.42
C ARG A 94 -1.26 0.39 -2.17
N VAL A 95 -1.45 -0.88 -1.82
CA VAL A 95 -2.48 -1.73 -2.43
C VAL A 95 -3.86 -1.19 -2.10
N GLU A 96 -4.19 -0.97 -0.82
CA GLU A 96 -5.49 -0.43 -0.39
C GLU A 96 -5.86 0.86 -1.15
N ASN A 97 -4.89 1.76 -1.35
CA ASN A 97 -5.10 3.02 -2.06
C ASN A 97 -5.10 2.93 -3.59
N THR A 98 -4.77 1.77 -4.17
CA THR A 98 -4.69 1.58 -5.63
C THR A 98 -5.62 0.48 -6.16
N LEU A 99 -6.33 -0.25 -5.30
CA LEU A 99 -7.32 -1.26 -5.70
C LEU A 99 -8.37 -0.72 -6.68
N MET A 100 -8.77 0.54 -6.55
CA MET A 100 -9.72 1.19 -7.45
C MET A 100 -9.20 1.36 -8.90
N LEU A 101 -7.90 1.21 -9.13
CA LEU A 101 -7.26 1.31 -10.43
C LEU A 101 -7.17 -0.05 -11.15
N VAL A 102 -7.57 -1.13 -10.47
CA VAL A 102 -7.55 -2.48 -11.04
C VAL A 102 -8.70 -2.62 -12.04
N GLU A 103 -8.35 -3.10 -13.23
CA GLU A 103 -9.27 -3.31 -14.34
C GLU A 103 -9.69 -4.78 -14.39
N ASN A 104 -11.00 -5.01 -14.50
CA ASN A 104 -11.54 -6.32 -14.87
C ASN A 104 -11.25 -6.56 -16.35
N VAL A 105 -10.51 -7.63 -16.66
CA VAL A 105 -10.11 -7.95 -18.04
C VAL A 105 -11.07 -8.93 -18.65
N ASP A 106 -11.29 -10.07 -17.99
CA ASP A 106 -12.11 -11.15 -18.51
C ASP A 106 -12.56 -12.11 -17.41
N GLU A 107 -13.58 -12.90 -17.70
CA GLU A 107 -14.10 -13.96 -16.84
C GLU A 107 -14.40 -15.20 -17.69
N TYR A 108 -14.09 -16.38 -17.16
CA TYR A 108 -14.39 -17.63 -17.85
C TYR A 108 -14.97 -18.64 -16.89
N GLU A 109 -16.12 -19.22 -17.25
CA GLU A 109 -16.76 -20.28 -16.49
C GLU A 109 -16.66 -21.60 -17.25
N GLY A 110 -15.83 -22.51 -16.73
CA GLY A 110 -15.73 -23.89 -17.20
C GLY A 110 -16.69 -24.81 -16.45
N LYS A 111 -16.65 -26.11 -16.75
CA LYS A 111 -17.45 -27.12 -16.02
C LYS A 111 -17.03 -27.26 -14.56
N GLU A 112 -15.71 -27.31 -14.32
CA GLU A 112 -15.13 -27.59 -13.00
C GLU A 112 -14.70 -26.33 -12.24
N TYR A 113 -14.45 -25.22 -12.94
CA TYR A 113 -13.83 -24.03 -12.37
C TYR A 113 -14.47 -22.73 -12.88
N TYR A 114 -14.41 -21.72 -12.04
CA TYR A 114 -14.64 -20.32 -12.39
C TYR A 114 -13.32 -19.56 -12.37
N TYR A 115 -13.10 -18.71 -13.37
CA TYR A 115 -11.88 -17.96 -13.54
C TYR A 115 -12.18 -16.46 -13.66
N PHE A 116 -11.30 -15.65 -13.09
CA PHE A 116 -11.37 -14.20 -13.17
C PHE A 116 -9.98 -13.66 -13.50
N LEU A 117 -9.89 -12.74 -14.46
CA LEU A 117 -8.65 -12.08 -14.85
C LEU A 117 -8.76 -10.57 -14.59
N ALA A 118 -7.80 -10.05 -13.85
CA ALA A 118 -7.63 -8.63 -13.64
C ALA A 118 -6.23 -8.17 -14.04
N ARG A 119 -6.10 -6.86 -14.25
CA ARG A 119 -4.80 -6.23 -14.46
C ARG A 119 -4.73 -4.86 -13.79
N LEU A 120 -3.50 -4.42 -13.52
CA LEU A 120 -3.20 -3.07 -13.06
C LEU A 120 -2.10 -2.48 -13.93
N SER A 121 -2.32 -1.28 -14.47
CA SER A 121 -1.27 -0.55 -15.19
C SER A 121 -0.21 -0.04 -14.22
N GLN A 122 1.04 -0.42 -14.46
CA GLN A 122 2.19 0.07 -13.69
C GLN A 122 2.30 1.59 -13.78
N SER A 123 2.04 2.17 -14.96
CA SER A 123 2.08 3.63 -15.15
C SER A 123 1.00 4.35 -14.33
N ALA A 124 -0.22 3.80 -14.27
CA ALA A 124 -1.30 4.38 -13.48
C ALA A 124 -1.00 4.27 -11.98
N TYR A 125 -0.46 3.13 -11.55
CA TYR A 125 0.00 2.92 -10.19
C TYR A 125 1.06 3.94 -9.77
N TYR A 126 2.19 4.05 -10.49
CA TYR A 126 3.27 4.95 -10.10
C TYR A 126 2.84 6.42 -10.16
N LYS A 127 1.93 6.79 -11.07
CA LYS A 127 1.32 8.13 -11.10
C LYS A 127 0.48 8.39 -9.84
N ALA A 128 -0.26 7.40 -9.35
CA ALA A 128 -1.04 7.52 -8.13
C ALA A 128 -0.12 7.64 -6.90
N ILE A 129 0.92 6.81 -6.82
CA ILE A 129 1.94 6.87 -5.75
C ILE A 129 2.63 8.24 -5.72
N GLU A 130 3.03 8.81 -6.86
CA GLU A 130 3.66 10.14 -6.88
C GLU A 130 2.72 11.27 -6.44
N LYS A 131 1.42 11.14 -6.73
CA LYS A 131 0.42 12.08 -6.20
C LYS A 131 0.31 11.96 -4.68
N GLN A 132 0.27 10.74 -4.15
CA GLN A 132 0.21 10.49 -2.72
C GLN A 132 1.48 10.98 -2.01
N ARG A 133 2.66 10.71 -2.58
CA ARG A 133 3.95 11.20 -2.07
C ARG A 133 3.95 12.71 -1.89
N ARG A 134 3.55 13.48 -2.90
CA ARG A 134 3.50 14.95 -2.80
C ARG A 134 2.55 15.45 -1.70
N ASN A 135 1.41 14.77 -1.51
CA ASN A 135 0.49 15.11 -0.44
C ASN A 135 1.10 14.80 0.94
N ALA A 136 1.71 13.64 1.11
CA ALA A 136 2.39 13.23 2.33
C ALA A 136 3.53 14.18 2.70
N VAL A 137 4.36 14.56 1.72
CA VAL A 137 5.43 15.55 1.92
C VAL A 137 4.88 16.89 2.39
N LYS A 138 3.81 17.38 1.76
CA LYS A 138 3.16 18.63 2.18
C LYS A 138 2.66 18.55 3.63
N THR A 139 2.03 17.43 4.00
CA THR A 139 1.57 17.20 5.38
C THR A 139 2.75 17.17 6.36
N ALA A 140 3.80 16.43 6.03
CA ALA A 140 4.99 16.29 6.86
C ALA A 140 5.72 17.61 7.08
N LEU A 141 5.83 18.47 6.05
CA LEU A 141 6.41 19.81 6.18
C LEU A 141 5.57 20.68 7.14
N GLY A 142 4.24 20.65 7.03
CA GLY A 142 3.37 21.40 7.95
C GLY A 142 3.40 20.87 9.40
N LEU A 143 3.64 19.58 9.60
CA LEU A 143 3.89 19.00 10.93
C LEU A 143 5.27 19.39 11.46
N LEU A 144 6.28 19.42 10.60
CA LEU A 144 7.63 19.85 10.93
C LEU A 144 7.66 21.32 11.38
N ASP A 145 6.95 22.21 10.67
CA ASP A 145 6.79 23.62 11.05
C ASP A 145 6.20 23.76 12.47
N LYS A 146 5.18 22.95 12.80
CA LYS A 146 4.57 22.94 14.15
C LYS A 146 5.50 22.38 15.22
N ALA A 147 6.31 21.39 14.87
CA ALA A 147 7.28 20.81 15.80
C ALA A 147 8.38 21.82 16.17
N GLU A 148 8.81 22.63 15.21
CA GLU A 148 9.86 23.63 15.41
C GLU A 148 9.36 24.98 15.94
N SER A 149 8.06 25.30 15.81
CA SER A 149 7.52 26.59 16.27
C SER A 149 7.61 26.75 17.79
N GLU A 150 7.30 25.70 18.55
CA GLU A 150 7.43 25.67 20.01
C GLU A 150 7.87 24.29 20.47
N PHE A 151 8.89 24.23 21.34
CA PHE A 151 9.36 22.97 21.91
C PHE A 151 8.55 22.58 23.14
N ASN A 152 7.73 21.54 23.01
CA ASN A 152 6.98 20.91 24.08
C ASN A 152 6.75 19.41 23.77
N ILE A 153 5.97 18.71 24.59
CA ILE A 153 5.73 17.28 24.39
C ILE A 153 5.04 16.96 23.04
N GLN A 154 4.20 17.87 22.55
CA GLN A 154 3.49 17.72 21.28
C GLN A 154 4.44 17.78 20.08
N SER A 155 5.57 18.46 20.21
CA SER A 155 6.57 18.54 19.14
C SER A 155 7.09 17.14 18.76
N PHE A 156 7.23 16.23 19.72
CA PHE A 156 7.57 14.83 19.44
C PHE A 156 6.48 14.11 18.66
N SER A 157 5.20 14.30 19.03
CA SER A 157 4.07 13.73 18.28
C SER A 157 4.07 14.21 16.84
N PHE A 158 4.28 15.51 16.60
CA PHE A 158 4.36 16.05 15.24
C PHE A 158 5.54 15.48 14.44
N LEU A 159 6.70 15.26 15.04
CA LEU A 159 7.84 14.64 14.36
C LEU A 159 7.58 13.17 14.01
N VAL A 160 6.96 12.41 14.91
CA VAL A 160 6.57 11.01 14.64
C VAL A 160 5.51 10.95 13.54
N GLU A 161 4.49 11.80 13.59
CA GLU A 161 3.46 11.89 12.55
C GLU A 161 4.08 12.27 11.20
N ALA A 162 4.97 13.27 11.16
CA ALA A 162 5.66 13.68 9.94
C ALA A 162 6.50 12.55 9.34
N MET A 163 7.18 11.78 10.19
CA MET A 163 7.96 10.62 9.77
C MET A 163 7.07 9.51 9.18
N ASN A 164 5.94 9.23 9.84
CA ASN A 164 4.99 8.21 9.41
C ASN A 164 4.33 8.56 8.07
N GLU A 165 4.04 9.84 7.83
CA GLU A 165 3.49 10.32 6.55
C GLU A 165 4.41 9.99 5.37
N ILE A 166 5.71 10.24 5.51
CA ILE A 166 6.67 10.10 4.40
C ILE A 166 7.22 8.67 4.24
N THR A 167 7.20 7.87 5.31
CA THR A 167 7.79 6.53 5.34
C THR A 167 7.37 5.64 4.16
N PRO A 168 6.08 5.60 3.77
CA PRO A 168 5.64 4.79 2.65
C PRO A 168 6.17 5.21 1.29
N TYR A 169 6.92 6.32 1.15
CA TYR A 169 7.32 6.93 -0.13
C TYR A 169 8.81 7.30 -0.20
N MET A 170 9.65 6.62 0.59
CA MET A 170 11.08 6.94 0.72
C MET A 170 12.00 6.22 -0.26
N GLU A 171 11.46 5.43 -1.20
CA GLU A 171 12.27 4.74 -2.22
C GLU A 171 13.11 5.71 -3.06
N ILE A 172 12.65 6.95 -3.19
CA ILE A 172 13.36 8.06 -3.81
C ILE A 172 13.60 9.10 -2.72
N PRO A 173 14.84 9.61 -2.56
CA PRO A 173 15.15 10.64 -1.60
C PRO A 173 14.21 11.85 -1.72
N ILE A 174 13.61 12.23 -0.59
CA ILE A 174 12.69 13.37 -0.51
C ILE A 174 13.52 14.63 -0.25
N GLN A 175 13.88 15.32 -1.33
CA GLN A 175 14.64 16.57 -1.30
C GLN A 175 13.68 17.76 -1.36
N GLU A 176 13.60 18.52 -0.28
CA GLU A 176 12.68 19.66 -0.17
C GLU A 176 13.41 20.90 0.32
N GLU A 177 12.94 22.06 -0.10
CA GLU A 177 13.42 23.33 0.43
C GLU A 177 12.80 23.58 1.81
N TYR A 178 13.64 23.74 2.83
CA TYR A 178 13.17 23.93 4.20
C TYR A 178 14.12 24.79 5.05
N PRO A 179 13.61 25.82 5.76
CA PRO A 179 12.23 26.31 5.71
C PRO A 179 11.84 26.82 4.31
N SER A 180 10.55 26.85 4.00
CA SER A 180 10.07 27.30 2.68
C SER A 180 10.57 28.72 2.38
N GLY A 181 11.18 28.93 1.22
CA GLY A 181 11.75 30.22 0.80
C GLY A 181 13.17 30.50 1.31
N SER A 182 13.81 29.55 1.99
CA SER A 182 15.18 29.69 2.52
C SER A 182 16.29 29.46 1.47
N GLY A 183 15.98 28.82 0.34
CA GLY A 183 16.96 28.32 -0.63
C GLY A 183 17.78 27.11 -0.16
N LYS A 184 17.52 26.58 1.05
CA LYS A 184 18.23 25.42 1.60
C LYS A 184 17.45 24.14 1.34
N PHE A 185 18.08 23.18 0.68
CA PHE A 185 17.50 21.86 0.44
C PHE A 185 17.96 20.85 1.49
N ILE A 186 17.03 20.04 1.96
CA ILE A 186 17.25 18.98 2.92
C ILE A 186 16.70 17.65 2.40
N ASN A 187 17.30 16.55 2.85
CA ASN A 187 16.63 15.25 2.84
C ASN A 187 15.65 15.21 4.02
N LEU A 188 14.36 15.17 3.74
CA LEU A 188 13.31 15.36 4.76
C LEU A 188 13.35 14.28 5.85
N TYR A 189 13.53 13.00 5.49
CA TYR A 189 13.66 11.90 6.45
C TYR A 189 14.83 12.12 7.41
N SER A 190 16.00 12.40 6.85
CA SER A 190 17.23 12.60 7.62
C SER A 190 17.12 13.82 8.54
N TYR A 191 16.48 14.90 8.07
CA TYR A 191 16.24 16.10 8.86
C TYR A 191 15.33 15.82 10.06
N ILE A 192 14.17 15.19 9.84
CA ILE A 192 13.23 14.85 10.92
C ILE A 192 13.92 13.93 11.95
N LYS A 193 14.71 12.95 11.50
CA LYS A 193 15.46 12.04 12.38
C LYS A 193 16.47 12.79 13.26
N LEU A 194 17.26 13.68 12.68
CA LEU A 194 18.24 14.48 13.43
C LEU A 194 17.56 15.44 14.41
N LEU A 195 16.49 16.09 13.99
CA LEU A 195 15.71 16.99 14.84
C LEU A 195 15.09 16.25 16.03
N THR A 196 14.57 15.04 15.80
CA THR A 196 14.04 14.16 16.85
C THR A 196 15.12 13.85 17.89
N ASN A 197 16.33 13.47 17.46
CA ASN A 197 17.43 13.21 18.38
C ASN A 197 17.81 14.47 19.19
N ASN A 198 17.91 15.63 18.53
CA ASN A 198 18.18 16.90 19.21
C ASN A 198 17.11 17.24 20.26
N PHE A 199 15.84 16.89 20.00
CA PHE A 199 14.75 17.10 20.94
C PHE A 199 14.86 16.15 22.14
N ILE A 200 15.24 14.88 21.92
CA ILE A 200 15.49 13.91 22.99
C ILE A 200 16.62 14.38 23.91
N ASP A 201 17.71 14.92 23.35
CA ASP A 201 18.87 15.39 24.12
C ASP A 201 18.55 16.55 25.08
N ARG A 202 17.42 17.24 24.85
CA ARG A 202 16.93 18.32 25.72
C ARG A 202 16.10 17.81 26.90
N LEU A 203 15.78 16.52 26.96
CA LEU A 203 15.01 15.93 28.04
C LEU A 203 15.92 15.68 29.25
N HIS A 204 15.50 16.21 30.40
CA HIS A 204 16.16 15.98 31.68
C HIS A 204 15.19 15.34 32.66
N LEU A 205 15.52 14.17 33.17
CA LEU A 205 14.79 13.54 34.26
C LEU A 205 15.19 14.21 35.57
N VAL A 206 14.24 14.88 36.22
CA VAL A 206 14.45 15.49 37.53
C VAL A 206 13.74 14.63 38.57
N PRO A 207 14.43 14.12 39.59
CA PRO A 207 13.80 13.31 40.62
C PRO A 207 12.76 14.14 41.39
N THR A 208 11.57 13.57 41.57
CA THR A 208 10.47 14.19 42.34
C THR A 208 10.87 14.41 43.80
N GLN A 209 11.72 13.54 44.36
CA GLN A 209 12.23 13.64 45.72
C GLN A 209 13.76 13.63 45.71
N LYS A 210 14.38 14.75 46.09
CA LYS A 210 15.85 14.92 46.09
C LYS A 210 16.55 14.34 47.32
N SER A 211 15.81 14.09 48.40
CA SER A 211 16.32 13.55 49.66
C SER A 211 15.45 12.39 50.13
N VAL A 212 16.07 11.23 50.26
CA VAL A 212 15.45 10.05 50.89
C VAL A 212 16.02 9.97 52.31
N GLU A 213 15.17 10.01 53.32
CA GLU A 213 15.59 9.72 54.70
C GLU A 213 15.64 8.21 54.89
N TYR A 214 16.82 7.70 55.23
CA TYR A 214 17.00 6.29 55.57
C TYR A 214 17.01 6.16 57.10
N LYS A 215 16.12 5.34 57.66
CA LYS A 215 16.22 4.91 59.07
C LYS A 215 17.08 3.64 59.12
N LEU A 216 18.25 3.75 59.74
CA LEU A 216 19.00 2.57 60.18
C LEU A 216 18.29 2.00 61.41
N GLY A 217 17.79 0.77 61.30
CA GLY A 217 17.18 0.07 62.42
C GLY A 217 18.23 -0.26 63.48
N PHE A 218 17.91 0.06 64.73
CA PHE A 218 18.59 -0.48 65.92
C PHE A 218 17.71 -1.57 66.53
#